data_AF-A0A016WWJ5-F1
#
_entry.id   AF-A0A016WWJ5-F1
#
_cell.length_a   1.000
_cell.length_b   1.000
_cell.length_c   1.000
_cell.angle_alpha   90.00
_cell.angle_beta   90.00
_cell.angle_gamma   90.00
#
_symmetry.space_group_name_H-M   'P 1'
#
loop_
_entity.id
_entity.type
_entity.pdbx_description
1 polymer ?
#
loop_
_entity_poly.entity_id
_entity_poly.type
_entity_poly.pdbx_seq_one_letter_code
_entity_poly.pdbx_strand_id
1 'polypeptide(L)'
;MDFIYNETRALYPSIYLDGKRTLEQNFRFVRALLTETRRTVNPQLRRVNYYAYTKFEFILKVKERANKCRASHCSGNGNCVLRKPRTRCYKKMNPKKYVCRCDRGFEGQSCSQKARTSNLASNKSF
;
A
#
# COMPACT_ATOMS: atom_id res chain seq x y z
N MET A 1 -5.97 18.81 -15.55
CA MET A 1 -5.19 19.12 -14.32
C MET A 1 -3.75 18.59 -14.41
N ASP A 2 -3.27 18.29 -15.62
CA ASP A 2 -2.02 17.54 -15.79
C ASP A 2 -0.79 18.34 -15.37
N PHE A 3 -0.86 19.68 -15.47
CA PHE A 3 0.18 20.57 -14.97
C PHE A 3 0.43 20.39 -13.46
N ILE A 4 -0.62 20.21 -12.65
CA ILE A 4 -0.47 20.00 -11.20
C ILE A 4 0.24 18.67 -10.95
N TYR A 5 -0.18 17.62 -11.64
CA TYR A 5 0.37 16.28 -11.42
C TYR A 5 1.82 16.15 -11.90
N ASN A 6 2.17 16.87 -12.96
CA ASN A 6 3.54 16.91 -13.49
C ASN A 6 4.52 17.57 -12.51
N GLU A 7 4.09 18.59 -11.77
CA GLU A 7 4.91 19.28 -10.77
C GLU A 7 4.91 18.59 -9.39
N THR A 8 3.86 17.84 -9.06
CA THR A 8 3.77 17.16 -7.76
C THR A 8 4.72 15.97 -7.64
N ARG A 9 5.46 15.91 -6.52
CA ARG A 9 6.33 14.77 -6.18
C ARG A 9 5.60 13.63 -5.47
N ALA A 10 4.46 13.93 -4.85
CA ALA A 10 3.60 12.95 -4.20
C ALA A 10 2.15 13.43 -4.14
N LEU A 11 1.20 12.49 -4.10
CA LEU A 11 -0.23 12.78 -3.89
C LEU A 11 -0.66 12.42 -2.48
N TYR A 12 -1.56 13.22 -1.91
CA TYR A 12 -2.06 13.04 -0.55
C TYR A 12 -3.60 12.95 -0.52
N PRO A 13 -4.20 11.87 -1.06
CA PRO A 13 -5.65 11.73 -1.07
C PRO A 13 -6.20 11.61 0.36
N SER A 14 -7.19 12.45 0.68
CA SER A 14 -7.88 12.40 1.97
C SER A 14 -8.96 11.33 1.99
N ILE A 15 -8.78 10.31 2.82
CA ILE A 15 -9.72 9.19 3.01
C ILE A 15 -10.43 9.26 4.37
N TYR A 16 -10.73 10.48 4.84
CA TYR A 16 -11.42 10.69 6.12
C TYR A 16 -12.82 10.09 6.08
N LEU A 17 -13.18 9.38 7.16
CA LEU A 17 -14.52 8.81 7.35
C LEU A 17 -15.31 9.72 8.30
N ASP A 18 -16.53 10.07 7.88
CA ASP A 18 -17.46 10.95 8.59
C ASP A 18 -18.21 10.27 9.76
N GLY A 19 -18.10 8.95 9.88
CA GLY A 19 -18.77 8.14 10.90
C GLY A 19 -20.26 7.87 10.63
N LYS A 20 -20.83 8.43 9.56
CA LYS A 20 -22.27 8.32 9.23
C LYS A 20 -22.57 7.12 8.32
N ARG A 21 -21.57 6.65 7.57
CA ARG A 21 -21.70 5.62 6.54
C ARG A 21 -21.46 4.21 7.09
N THR A 22 -22.06 3.21 6.44
CA THR A 22 -21.82 1.79 6.75
C THR A 22 -20.38 1.36 6.40
N LEU A 23 -19.93 0.23 6.96
CA LEU A 23 -18.59 -0.33 6.67
C LEU A 23 -18.37 -0.55 5.17
N GLU A 24 -19.39 -1.01 4.46
CA GLU A 24 -19.29 -1.27 3.03
C GLU A 24 -19.25 0.01 2.20
N GLN A 25 -20.06 1.01 2.56
CA GLN A 25 -20.00 2.34 1.94
C GLN A 25 -18.63 2.99 2.13
N ASN A 26 -18.08 2.94 3.35
CA ASN A 26 -16.73 3.42 3.66
C ASN A 26 -15.66 2.69 2.84
N PHE A 27 -15.77 1.37 2.73
CA PHE A 27 -14.85 0.58 1.92
C PHE A 27 -14.90 0.98 0.43
N ARG A 28 -16.10 1.13 -0.13
CA ARG A 28 -16.28 1.56 -1.54
C ARG A 28 -15.72 2.97 -1.75
N PHE A 29 -15.96 3.89 -0.82
CA PHE A 29 -15.43 5.25 -0.86
C PHE A 29 -13.90 5.27 -0.88
N VAL A 30 -13.26 4.62 0.09
CA VAL A 30 -11.79 4.55 0.17
C VAL A 30 -11.21 3.88 -1.07
N ARG A 31 -11.84 2.80 -1.55
CA ARG A 31 -11.40 2.10 -2.76
C ARG A 31 -11.49 3.01 -3.99
N ALA A 32 -12.60 3.70 -4.19
CA ALA A 32 -12.79 4.59 -5.33
C ALA A 32 -11.73 5.70 -5.34
N LEU A 33 -11.47 6.34 -4.20
CA LEU A 33 -10.48 7.43 -4.12
C LEU A 33 -9.05 6.95 -4.39
N LEU A 34 -8.66 5.79 -3.83
CA LEU A 34 -7.33 5.23 -4.09
C LEU A 34 -7.18 4.72 -5.53
N THR A 35 -8.26 4.19 -6.12
CA THR A 35 -8.28 3.81 -7.53
C THR A 35 -8.10 5.02 -8.43
N GLU A 36 -8.79 6.13 -8.15
CA GLU A 36 -8.67 7.36 -8.93
C GLU A 36 -7.29 8.02 -8.78
N THR A 37 -6.75 8.00 -7.56
CA THR A 37 -5.37 8.45 -7.30
C THR A 37 -4.38 7.65 -8.15
N ARG A 38 -4.53 6.31 -8.20
CA ARG A 38 -3.68 5.46 -9.03
C ARG A 38 -3.87 5.75 -10.52
N ARG A 39 -5.11 5.94 -10.98
CA ARG A 39 -5.40 6.28 -12.39
C ARG A 39 -4.65 7.54 -12.81
N THR A 40 -4.55 8.52 -11.92
CA THR A 40 -3.86 9.79 -12.14
C THR A 40 -2.33 9.66 -12.15
N VAL A 41 -1.79 8.76 -11.33
CA VAL A 41 -0.34 8.50 -11.23
C VAL A 41 0.19 7.64 -12.39
N ASN A 42 -0.58 6.66 -12.86
CA ASN A 42 -0.16 5.72 -13.89
C ASN A 42 0.38 6.35 -15.20
N PRO A 43 -0.23 7.41 -15.77
CA PRO A 43 0.29 8.04 -16.99
C PRO A 43 1.52 8.93 -16.76
N GLN A 44 1.91 9.20 -15.51
CA GLN A 44 3.05 10.07 -15.22
C GLN A 44 4.36 9.38 -15.62
N LEU A 45 5.21 10.09 -16.36
CA LEU A 45 6.54 9.60 -16.75
C LEU A 45 7.46 9.39 -15.54
N ARG A 46 7.19 10.10 -14.45
CA ARG A 46 7.95 10.05 -13.19
C ARG A 46 7.21 9.21 -12.17
N ARG A 47 7.97 8.60 -11.26
CA ARG A 47 7.42 7.89 -10.10
C ARG A 47 6.81 8.89 -9.13
N VAL A 48 5.49 8.91 -9.03
CA VAL A 48 4.76 9.70 -8.05
C VAL A 48 4.24 8.75 -6.96
N ASN A 49 4.74 8.92 -5.73
CA ASN A 49 4.21 8.18 -4.59
C ASN A 49 2.89 8.79 -4.13
N TYR A 50 2.00 8.00 -3.54
CA TYR A 50 0.78 8.53 -2.95
C TYR A 50 0.55 8.00 -1.55
N TYR A 51 0.24 8.91 -0.62
CA TYR A 51 0.09 8.64 0.80
C TYR A 51 -1.31 9.02 1.25
N ALA A 52 -2.13 8.01 1.54
CA ALA A 52 -3.50 8.24 1.98
C ALA A 52 -3.53 8.88 3.38
N TYR A 53 -4.26 9.99 3.50
CA TYR A 53 -4.37 10.77 4.73
C TYR A 53 -5.70 10.47 5.44
N THR A 54 -5.67 10.17 6.75
CA THR A 54 -6.86 9.80 7.55
C THR A 54 -6.70 10.19 9.03
N LYS A 55 -7.75 10.03 9.84
CA LYS A 55 -7.72 10.30 11.28
C LYS A 55 -6.67 9.43 12.00
N PHE A 56 -5.95 10.04 12.95
CA PHE A 56 -4.81 9.45 13.65
C PHE A 56 -5.12 8.10 14.33
N GLU A 57 -6.34 7.94 14.87
CA GLU A 57 -6.78 6.75 15.59
C GLU A 57 -6.72 5.47 14.74
N PHE A 58 -6.99 5.59 13.44
CA PHE A 58 -6.92 4.44 12.52
C PHE A 58 -5.49 4.13 12.11
N ILE A 59 -4.65 5.15 11.98
CA ILE A 59 -3.26 5.00 11.52
C ILE A 59 -2.46 4.11 12.49
N LEU A 60 -2.62 4.31 13.80
CA LEU A 60 -1.89 3.52 14.80
C LEU A 60 -2.22 2.02 14.71
N LYS A 61 -3.51 1.68 14.63
CA LYS A 61 -3.97 0.28 14.51
C LYS A 61 -3.51 -0.37 13.21
N VAL A 62 -3.51 0.37 12.10
CA VAL A 62 -3.03 -0.12 10.81
C VAL A 62 -1.52 -0.34 10.84
N LYS A 63 -0.76 0.62 11.39
CA LYS A 63 0.69 0.54 11.53
C LYS A 63 1.11 -0.66 12.38
N GLU A 64 0.45 -0.86 13.52
CA GLU A 64 0.72 -2.02 14.39
C GLU A 64 0.50 -3.35 13.67
N ARG A 65 -0.64 -3.50 12.97
CA ARG A 65 -0.95 -4.72 12.19
C ARG A 65 0.03 -4.94 11.04
N ALA A 66 0.40 -3.88 10.34
CA ALA A 66 1.38 -3.94 9.25
C ALA A 66 2.77 -4.36 9.78
N ASN A 67 3.22 -3.78 10.90
CA ASN A 67 4.49 -4.11 11.54
C ASN A 67 4.52 -5.55 12.05
N LYS A 68 3.43 -6.01 12.69
CA LYS A 68 3.29 -7.41 13.11
C LYS A 68 3.44 -8.36 11.92
N CYS A 69 2.78 -8.07 10.80
CA CYS A 69 2.90 -8.88 9.59
C CYS A 69 4.31 -8.82 8.98
N ARG A 70 4.92 -7.64 8.93
CA ARG A 70 6.30 -7.47 8.45
C ARG A 70 7.29 -8.31 9.25
N ALA A 71 7.19 -8.26 10.58
CA ALA A 71 8.06 -9.03 11.46
C ALA A 71 7.84 -10.55 11.33
N SER A 72 6.59 -11.01 11.38
CA SER A 72 6.28 -12.45 11.43
C SER A 72 6.25 -13.15 10.09
N HIS A 73 5.86 -12.46 9.01
CA HIS A 73 5.65 -13.06 7.69
C HIS A 73 6.73 -12.70 6.67
N CYS A 74 7.31 -11.49 6.78
CA CYS A 74 8.30 -10.98 5.84
C CYS A 74 9.70 -10.84 6.44
N SER A 75 10.01 -11.57 7.52
CA SER A 75 11.31 -11.58 8.21
C SER A 75 11.84 -10.17 8.58
N GLY A 76 10.95 -9.18 8.72
CA GLY A 76 11.33 -7.79 8.97
C GLY A 76 11.82 -7.00 7.75
N ASN A 77 11.90 -7.63 6.56
CA ASN A 77 12.54 -7.09 5.35
C ASN A 77 11.58 -6.92 4.16
N GLY A 78 10.30 -6.69 4.46
CA GLY A 78 9.30 -6.49 3.41
C GLY A 78 7.98 -5.94 3.92
N ASN A 79 7.16 -5.50 2.98
CA ASN A 79 5.82 -4.99 3.24
C ASN A 79 4.77 -6.04 2.88
N CYS A 80 3.81 -6.27 3.78
CA CYS A 80 2.69 -7.17 3.50
C CYS A 80 1.69 -6.50 2.57
N VAL A 81 1.48 -7.09 1.39
CA VAL A 81 0.50 -6.61 0.40
C VAL A 81 -0.51 -7.71 0.09
N LEU A 82 -1.75 -7.31 -0.20
CA LEU A 82 -2.79 -8.28 -0.60
C LEU A 82 -2.45 -8.87 -1.97
N ARG A 83 -2.49 -10.20 -2.08
CA ARG A 83 -2.28 -10.89 -3.37
C ARG A 83 -3.31 -10.50 -4.43
N LYS A 84 -4.55 -10.27 -3.99
CA LYS A 84 -5.66 -9.84 -4.83
C LYS A 84 -6.43 -8.70 -4.14
N PRO A 85 -6.88 -7.68 -4.89
CA PRO A 85 -7.76 -6.65 -4.33
C PRO A 85 -8.98 -7.29 -3.68
N ARG A 86 -9.34 -6.82 -2.49
CA ARG A 86 -10.56 -7.28 -1.83
C ARG A 86 -11.78 -6.63 -2.48
N THR A 87 -12.89 -7.36 -2.49
CA THR A 87 -14.20 -6.86 -2.93
C THR A 87 -15.06 -6.36 -1.76
N ARG A 88 -14.73 -6.77 -0.53
CA ARG A 88 -15.45 -6.41 0.70
C ARG A 88 -14.48 -6.08 1.84
N CYS A 89 -14.98 -5.32 2.81
CA CYS A 89 -14.24 -5.04 4.04
C CYS A 89 -14.28 -6.23 5.00
N TYR A 90 -13.16 -6.53 5.65
CA TYR A 90 -13.08 -7.55 6.69
C TYR A 90 -12.35 -6.96 7.90
N LYS A 91 -12.94 -7.09 9.09
CA LYS A 91 -12.39 -6.53 10.34
C LYS A 91 -11.05 -7.19 10.74
N LYS A 92 -10.87 -8.46 10.39
CA LYS A 92 -9.69 -9.29 10.74
C LYS A 92 -8.78 -9.49 9.52
N MET A 93 -7.48 -9.32 9.75
CA MET A 93 -6.45 -9.65 8.78
C MET A 93 -6.29 -11.17 8.71
N ASN A 94 -6.31 -11.74 7.50
CA ASN A 94 -6.02 -13.15 7.28
C ASN A 94 -4.64 -13.24 6.61
N PRO A 95 -3.59 -13.70 7.31
CA PRO A 95 -2.22 -13.75 6.79
C PRO A 95 -2.10 -14.49 5.45
N LYS A 96 -2.87 -15.57 5.24
CA LYS A 96 -2.81 -16.40 4.01
C LYS A 96 -3.15 -15.63 2.72
N LYS A 97 -3.79 -14.46 2.83
CA LYS A 97 -4.15 -13.61 1.67
C LYS A 97 -3.10 -12.55 1.34
N TYR A 98 -2.06 -12.44 2.15
CA TYR A 98 -0.98 -11.48 1.96
C TYR A 98 0.24 -12.17 1.37
N VAL A 99 1.03 -11.40 0.63
CA VAL A 99 2.35 -11.76 0.12
C VAL A 99 3.31 -10.64 0.51
N CYS A 100 4.59 -10.96 0.62
CA CYS A 100 5.61 -9.97 0.95
C CYS A 100 6.10 -9.27 -0.31
N ARG A 101 6.10 -7.95 -0.29
CA ARG A 101 6.85 -7.11 -1.22
C ARG A 101 8.14 -6.68 -0.53
N CYS A 102 9.23 -7.35 -0.89
CA CYS A 102 10.52 -7.20 -0.21
C CYS A 102 11.11 -5.81 -0.40
N ASP A 103 11.88 -5.39 0.60
CA ASP A 103 12.68 -4.17 0.50
C ASP A 103 13.88 -4.39 -0.42
N ARG A 104 14.51 -3.29 -0.82
CA ARG A 104 15.65 -3.34 -1.74
C ARG A 104 16.78 -4.18 -1.13
N GLY A 105 17.27 -5.15 -1.90
CA GLY A 105 18.32 -6.06 -1.47
C GLY A 105 17.83 -7.34 -0.79
N PHE A 106 16.51 -7.57 -0.73
CA PHE A 106 15.92 -8.80 -0.22
C PHE A 106 15.02 -9.47 -1.25
N GLU A 107 14.97 -10.79 -1.25
CA GLU A 107 14.16 -11.60 -2.14
C GLU A 107 13.62 -12.87 -1.46
N GLY A 108 12.78 -13.60 -2.19
CA GLY A 108 12.05 -14.77 -1.69
C GLY A 108 10.67 -14.46 -1.12
N GLN A 109 9.91 -15.50 -0.83
CA GLN A 109 8.50 -15.38 -0.42
C GLN A 109 8.31 -14.64 0.92
N SER A 110 9.29 -14.76 1.81
CA SER A 110 9.34 -14.14 3.14
C SER A 110 10.43 -13.06 3.26
N CYS A 111 11.08 -12.66 2.16
CA CYS A 111 12.15 -11.65 2.17
C CYS A 111 13.35 -11.99 3.08
N SER A 112 13.60 -13.28 3.30
CA SER A 112 14.68 -13.75 4.19
C SER A 112 16.03 -13.81 3.48
N GLN A 113 16.04 -13.86 2.15
CA GLN A 113 17.26 -14.02 1.35
C GLN A 113 17.77 -12.64 0.91
N LYS A 114 19.09 -12.42 0.95
CA LYS A 114 19.69 -11.23 0.34
C LYS A 114 19.73 -11.40 -1.18
N ALA A 115 19.19 -10.42 -1.89
CA ALA A 115 19.19 -10.42 -3.35
C ALA A 115 20.61 -10.32 -3.89
N ARG A 116 20.94 -11.14 -4.89
CA ARG A 116 22.25 -11.07 -5.57
C ARG A 116 22.41 -9.72 -6.26
N THR A 117 23.64 -9.20 -6.28
CA THR A 117 23.99 -7.84 -6.71
C THR A 117 23.53 -7.48 -8.13
N SER A 118 23.36 -8.49 -9.00
CA SER A 118 22.83 -8.35 -10.37
C SER A 118 21.34 -7.97 -10.45
N ASN A 119 20.55 -8.16 -9.38
CA ASN A 119 19.11 -7.85 -9.34
C ASN A 119 18.78 -6.48 -8.72
N LEU A 120 19.77 -5.73 -8.21
CA LEU A 120 19.55 -4.42 -7.58
C LEU A 120 19.05 -3.33 -8.55
N ALA A 121 19.22 -3.53 -9.85
CA ALA A 121 18.71 -2.66 -10.92
C ALA A 121 17.31 -3.05 -11.41
N SER A 122 16.89 -4.31 -11.20
CA SER A 122 15.62 -4.86 -11.72
C SER A 122 14.45 -4.74 -10.73
N ASN A 123 14.73 -4.42 -9.47
CA ASN A 123 13.70 -4.02 -8.50
C ASN A 123 13.22 -2.58 -8.76
N LYS A 124 12.80 -2.31 -10.01
CA LYS A 124 11.89 -1.21 -10.31
C LYS A 124 10.52 -1.59 -9.73
N SER A 125 10.36 -1.41 -8.42
CA SER A 125 9.09 -1.59 -7.72
C SER A 125 8.00 -0.74 -8.38
N PHE A 126 6.93 -1.41 -8.81
CA PHE A 126 5.65 -0.82 -9.20
C PHE A 126 4.95 -0.15 -8.00
#